data_AF-A0A969Q3Y6-F1
#
_entry.id   AF-A0A969Q3Y6-F1
#
_cell.length_a   1.000
_cell.length_b   1.000
_cell.length_c   1.000
_cell.angle_alpha   90.00
_cell.angle_beta   90.00
_cell.angle_gamma   90.00
#
_symmetry.space_group_name_H-M   'P 1'
#
loop_
_entity.id
_entity.type
_entity.pdbx_description
1 polymer ?
#
loop_
_entity_poly.entity_id
_entity_poly.type
_entity_poly.pdbx_seq_one_letter_code
_entity_poly.pdbx_strand_id
1 'polypeptide(L)'
;MNTRTTHLSADELAMRKAQLETRLNELQTRLHKIEDHLDDAPEKDWNEAAQAAENNEVLEGLGLAGQREIEAIHAALKRIEDGTYGICVRSGEIIAKERLDLIPWTPFCQAHAG
;
A
#
# COMPACT_ATOMS: atom_id res chain seq x y z
N MET A 1 -11.18 18.09 24.88
CA MET A 1 -11.07 17.23 23.69
C MET A 1 -9.63 17.30 23.23
N ASN A 2 -8.83 16.26 23.48
CA ASN A 2 -7.40 16.25 23.09
C ASN A 2 -7.29 15.98 21.59
N THR A 3 -7.28 17.03 20.78
CA THR A 3 -6.88 16.95 19.37
C THR A 3 -5.38 16.72 19.32
N ARG A 4 -4.95 15.44 19.33
CA ARG A 4 -3.58 15.10 18.98
C ARG A 4 -3.43 15.39 17.48
N THR A 5 -2.66 16.40 17.17
CA THR A 5 -2.25 16.73 15.80
C THR A 5 -0.96 15.97 15.49
N THR A 6 -0.65 15.74 14.21
CA THR A 6 0.61 15.12 13.80
C THR A 6 1.83 15.70 14.52
N HIS A 7 2.78 14.83 14.86
CA HIS A 7 4.05 15.20 15.52
C HIS A 7 5.19 15.44 14.52
N LEU A 8 4.88 15.42 13.22
CA LEU A 8 5.82 15.55 12.11
C LEU A 8 5.83 16.99 11.60
N SER A 9 6.99 17.48 11.17
CA SER A 9 7.11 18.80 10.55
C SER A 9 6.49 18.82 9.15
N ALA A 10 6.22 20.03 8.61
CA ALA A 10 5.73 20.18 7.24
C ALA A 10 6.70 19.57 6.20
N ASP A 11 8.01 19.72 6.42
CA ASP A 11 9.03 19.14 5.55
C ASP A 11 9.04 17.60 5.61
N GLU A 12 8.88 17.02 6.81
CA GLU A 12 8.77 15.57 6.98
C GLU A 12 7.51 15.03 6.27
N LEU A 13 6.38 15.72 6.39
CA LEU A 13 5.13 15.35 5.70
C LEU A 13 5.29 15.42 4.18
N ALA A 14 5.97 16.44 3.65
CA ALA A 14 6.25 16.56 2.23
C ALA A 14 7.14 15.42 1.72
N MET A 15 8.20 15.07 2.46
CA MET A 15 9.06 13.94 2.14
C MET A 15 8.30 12.61 2.13
N ARG A 16 7.46 12.36 3.16
CA ARG A 16 6.64 11.14 3.24
C ARG A 16 5.61 11.07 2.12
N LYS A 17 4.98 12.20 1.79
CA LYS A 17 4.05 12.29 0.67
C LYS A 17 4.73 11.89 -0.65
N ALA A 18 5.90 12.44 -0.94
CA ALA A 18 6.66 12.08 -2.14
C ALA A 18 7.06 10.59 -2.16
N GLN A 19 7.43 10.02 -1.01
CA GLN A 19 7.73 8.60 -0.88
C GLN A 19 6.50 7.72 -1.18
N LEU A 20 5.33 8.10 -0.66
CA LEU A 20 4.07 7.41 -0.89
C LEU A 20 3.63 7.50 -2.36
N GLU A 21 3.74 8.66 -3.00
CA GLU A 21 3.42 8.87 -4.42
C GLU A 21 4.34 8.07 -5.34
N THR A 22 5.63 8.01 -5.02
CA THR A 22 6.59 7.17 -5.75
C THR A 22 6.19 5.71 -5.69
N ARG A 23 5.87 5.22 -4.48
CA ARG A 23 5.45 3.83 -4.26
C ARG A 23 4.14 3.50 -4.97
N LEU A 24 3.19 4.43 -4.95
CA LEU A 24 1.91 4.31 -5.66
C LEU A 24 2.13 4.06 -7.16
N ASN A 25 2.97 4.87 -7.79
CA ASN A 25 3.27 4.75 -9.22
C ASN A 25 3.96 3.42 -9.57
N GLU A 26 4.89 2.96 -8.73
CA GLU A 26 5.52 1.63 -8.88
C GLU A 26 4.50 0.50 -8.85
N LEU A 27 3.57 0.53 -7.87
CA LEU A 27 2.53 -0.48 -7.72
C LEU A 27 1.55 -0.46 -8.89
N GLN A 28 1.12 0.72 -9.33
CA GLN A 28 0.24 0.86 -10.50
C GLN A 28 0.89 0.28 -11.76
N THR A 29 2.17 0.59 -11.99
CA THR A 29 2.92 0.03 -13.13
C THR A 29 3.02 -1.48 -13.04
N ARG A 30 3.25 -2.03 -11.83
CA ARG A 30 3.33 -3.48 -11.64
C ARG A 30 1.98 -4.17 -11.85
N LEU A 31 0.89 -3.59 -11.36
CA LEU A 31 -0.46 -4.13 -11.52
C LEU A 31 -0.89 -4.14 -12.97
N HIS A 32 -0.63 -3.06 -13.71
CA HIS A 32 -0.94 -3.00 -15.15
C HIS A 32 -0.26 -4.15 -15.92
N LYS A 33 1.01 -4.43 -15.61
CA LYS A 33 1.72 -5.57 -16.22
C LYS A 33 1.11 -6.93 -15.85
N ILE A 34 0.64 -7.08 -14.61
CA ILE A 34 -0.04 -8.29 -14.18
C ILE A 34 -1.34 -8.46 -14.96
N GLU A 35 -2.14 -7.39 -15.09
CA GLU A 35 -3.37 -7.36 -15.89
C GLU A 35 -3.08 -7.75 -17.35
N ASP A 36 -2.10 -7.11 -18.00
CA ASP A 36 -1.69 -7.45 -19.37
C ASP A 36 -1.33 -8.94 -19.53
N HIS A 37 -0.61 -9.52 -18.55
CA HIS A 37 -0.22 -10.93 -18.57
C HIS A 37 -1.39 -11.90 -18.39
N LEU A 38 -2.42 -11.50 -17.64
CA LEU A 38 -3.63 -12.29 -17.43
C LEU A 38 -4.54 -12.23 -18.66
N ASP A 39 -4.61 -11.07 -19.32
CA ASP A 39 -5.42 -10.86 -20.53
C ASP A 39 -4.83 -11.53 -21.78
N ASP A 40 -3.50 -11.63 -21.88
CA ASP A 40 -2.78 -12.24 -23.01
C ASP A 40 -2.69 -13.78 -22.93
N ALA A 41 -3.48 -14.43 -22.06
CA ALA A 41 -3.45 -15.89 -21.89
C ALA A 41 -3.94 -16.60 -23.18
N PRO A 42 -3.06 -17.30 -23.93
CA PRO A 42 -3.47 -17.98 -25.16
C PRO A 42 -4.38 -19.18 -24.83
N GLU A 43 -5.26 -19.56 -25.77
CA GLU A 43 -5.98 -20.84 -25.74
C GLU A 43 -4.94 -21.98 -25.68
N LYS A 44 -4.65 -22.48 -24.48
CA LYS A 44 -3.57 -23.46 -24.25
C LYS A 44 -4.02 -24.88 -24.56
N ASP A 45 -3.12 -25.62 -25.19
CA ASP A 45 -3.18 -27.07 -25.32
C ASP A 45 -3.27 -27.72 -23.92
N TRP A 46 -4.02 -28.82 -23.78
CA TRP A 46 -4.46 -29.37 -22.49
C TRP A 46 -3.29 -29.70 -21.53
N ASN A 47 -2.10 -29.93 -22.07
CA ASN A 47 -0.89 -30.23 -21.30
C ASN A 47 -0.26 -28.99 -20.62
N GLU A 48 -0.51 -27.79 -21.12
CA GLU A 48 0.00 -26.52 -20.56
C GLU A 48 -1.01 -25.84 -19.62
N ALA A 49 -2.26 -26.33 -19.57
CA ALA A 49 -3.34 -25.73 -18.79
C ALA A 49 -3.09 -25.78 -17.27
N ALA A 50 -2.51 -26.86 -16.75
CA ALA A 50 -2.25 -27.00 -15.32
C ALA A 50 -1.20 -25.99 -14.82
N GLN A 51 -0.08 -25.84 -15.54
CA GLN A 51 0.98 -24.90 -15.17
C GLN A 51 0.57 -23.43 -15.42
N ALA A 52 -0.30 -23.19 -16.40
CA ALA A 52 -0.91 -21.88 -16.62
C ALA A 52 -1.81 -21.46 -15.46
N ALA A 53 -2.64 -22.39 -14.95
CA ALA A 53 -3.57 -22.11 -13.85
C ALA A 53 -2.82 -21.76 -12.55
N GLU A 54 -1.77 -22.51 -12.19
CA GLU A 54 -0.96 -22.20 -10.99
C GLU A 54 -0.27 -20.83 -11.09
N ASN A 55 0.27 -20.47 -12.27
CA ASN A 55 0.88 -19.15 -12.47
C ASN A 55 -0.15 -18.01 -12.40
N ASN A 56 -1.35 -18.24 -12.93
CA ASN A 56 -2.45 -17.28 -12.88
C ASN A 56 -2.89 -16.99 -11.44
N GLU A 57 -3.05 -18.03 -10.61
CA GLU A 57 -3.41 -17.88 -9.20
C GLU A 57 -2.38 -17.03 -8.42
N VAL A 58 -1.09 -17.23 -8.67
CA VAL A 58 -0.01 -16.43 -8.06
C VAL A 58 -0.10 -14.96 -8.51
N LEU A 59 -0.33 -14.72 -9.81
CA LEU A 59 -0.47 -13.37 -10.37
C LEU A 59 -1.69 -12.63 -9.81
N GLU A 60 -2.84 -13.31 -9.70
CA GLU A 60 -4.05 -12.77 -9.07
C GLU A 60 -3.81 -12.41 -7.60
N GLY A 61 -3.13 -13.28 -6.85
CA GLY A 61 -2.75 -13.02 -5.46
C GLY A 61 -1.86 -11.78 -5.30
N LEU A 62 -0.88 -11.62 -6.19
CA LEU A 62 -0.02 -10.43 -6.26
C LEU A 62 -0.81 -9.17 -6.63
N GLY A 63 -1.79 -9.31 -7.54
CA GLY A 63 -2.73 -8.27 -7.92
C GLY A 63 -3.51 -7.74 -6.73
N LEU A 64 -4.20 -8.63 -6.01
CA LEU A 64 -4.98 -8.30 -4.82
C LEU A 64 -4.12 -7.68 -3.70
N ALA A 65 -2.92 -8.20 -3.47
CA ALA A 65 -2.01 -7.63 -2.50
C ALA A 65 -1.58 -6.21 -2.87
N GLY A 66 -1.26 -5.97 -4.15
CA GLY A 66 -0.92 -4.64 -4.65
C GLY A 66 -2.06 -3.65 -4.53
N GLN A 67 -3.30 -4.05 -4.86
CA GLN A 67 -4.49 -3.20 -4.71
C GLN A 67 -4.71 -2.77 -3.26
N ARG A 68 -4.59 -3.70 -2.30
CA ARG A 68 -4.67 -3.37 -0.86
C ARG A 68 -3.60 -2.39 -0.41
N GLU A 69 -2.38 -2.52 -0.92
CA GLU A 69 -1.29 -1.58 -0.63
C GLU A 69 -1.59 -0.18 -1.20
N ILE A 70 -2.12 -0.10 -2.44
CA ILE A 70 -2.57 1.16 -3.06
C ILE A 70 -3.64 1.85 -2.23
N GLU A 71 -4.67 1.11 -1.78
CA GLU A 71 -5.73 1.65 -0.92
C GLU A 71 -5.15 2.22 0.38
N ALA A 72 -4.21 1.50 1.01
CA ALA A 72 -3.54 1.96 2.22
C ALA A 72 -2.69 3.22 1.97
N ILE A 73 -2.01 3.32 0.82
CA ILE A 73 -1.25 4.51 0.42
C ILE A 73 -2.19 5.70 0.21
N HIS A 74 -3.29 5.54 -0.51
CA HIS A 74 -4.29 6.61 -0.67
C HIS A 74 -4.85 7.08 0.68
N ALA A 75 -5.15 6.14 1.59
CA ALA A 75 -5.60 6.48 2.94
C ALA A 75 -4.50 7.22 3.74
N ALA A 76 -3.22 6.89 3.54
CA ALA A 76 -2.11 7.60 4.16
C ALA A 76 -1.96 9.03 3.62
N LEU A 77 -2.05 9.21 2.30
CA LEU A 77 -2.03 10.53 1.65
C LEU A 77 -3.17 11.42 2.16
N LYS A 78 -4.39 10.88 2.25
CA LYS A 78 -5.53 11.60 2.84
C LYS A 78 -5.26 12.02 4.28
N ARG A 79 -4.66 11.16 5.11
CA ARG A 79 -4.28 11.53 6.48
C ARG A 79 -3.22 12.63 6.54
N ILE A 80 -2.35 12.74 5.54
CA ILE A 80 -1.40 13.87 5.44
C ILE A 80 -2.16 15.16 5.19
N GLU A 81 -3.12 15.15 4.27
CA GLU A 81 -3.99 16.31 3.97
C GLU A 81 -4.84 16.72 5.19
N ASP A 82 -5.38 15.74 5.90
CA ASP A 82 -6.18 15.95 7.11
C ASP A 82 -5.33 16.34 8.35
N GLY A 83 -3.99 16.30 8.26
CA GLY A 83 -3.08 16.58 9.37
C GLY A 83 -3.06 15.50 10.48
N THR A 84 -3.61 14.32 10.20
CA THR A 84 -3.71 13.17 11.12
C THR A 84 -2.70 12.06 10.85
N TYR A 85 -1.83 12.25 9.86
CA TYR A 85 -0.74 11.31 9.54
C TYR A 85 0.20 11.12 10.74
N GLY A 86 0.66 9.89 10.93
CA GLY A 86 1.47 9.52 12.11
C GLY A 86 0.65 9.31 13.39
N ILE A 87 -0.68 9.17 13.29
CA ILE A 87 -1.56 8.80 14.41
C ILE A 87 -2.24 7.46 14.10
N CYS A 88 -2.25 6.58 15.10
CA CYS A 88 -2.88 5.28 15.05
C CYS A 88 -4.40 5.44 14.96
N VAL A 89 -5.01 4.87 13.91
CA VAL A 89 -6.47 4.93 13.70
C VAL A 89 -7.25 4.19 14.80
N ARG A 90 -6.62 3.20 15.47
CA ARG A 90 -7.26 2.40 16.53
C ARG A 90 -7.18 3.04 17.91
N SER A 91 -5.99 3.49 18.33
CA SER A 91 -5.77 4.00 19.69
C SER A 91 -5.66 5.52 19.78
N GLY A 92 -5.52 6.23 18.65
CA GLY A 92 -5.24 7.66 18.63
C GLY A 92 -3.86 8.02 19.18
N GLU A 93 -2.97 7.04 19.33
CA GLU A 93 -1.59 7.24 19.78
C GLU A 93 -0.67 7.60 18.63
N ILE A 94 0.47 8.19 18.96
CA ILE A 94 1.49 8.52 17.98
C ILE A 94 2.11 7.23 17.42
N ILE A 95 2.22 7.17 16.09
CA ILE A 95 2.99 6.15 15.40
C ILE A 95 4.45 6.60 15.41
N ALA A 96 5.33 5.74 15.94
CA ALA A 96 6.76 6.02 16.00
C ALA A 96 7.35 6.27 14.61
N LYS A 97 8.33 7.19 14.51
CA LYS A 97 8.94 7.57 13.22
C LYS A 97 9.61 6.37 12.55
N GLU A 98 10.29 5.54 13.34
CA GLU A 98 10.95 4.32 12.91
C GLU A 98 9.98 3.34 12.24
N ARG A 99 8.71 3.34 12.68
CA ARG A 99 7.66 2.54 12.05
C ARG A 99 7.22 3.12 10.71
N LEU A 100 7.10 4.44 10.61
CA LEU A 100 6.79 5.15 9.37
C LEU A 100 7.96 5.09 8.37
N ASP A 101 9.20 4.92 8.85
CA ASP A 101 10.37 4.66 7.99
C ASP A 101 10.29 3.29 7.32
N LEU A 102 9.82 2.28 8.04
CA LEU A 102 9.68 0.92 7.52
C LEU A 102 8.42 0.74 6.67
N ILE A 103 7.28 1.27 7.13
CA ILE A 103 5.98 1.12 6.47
C ILE A 103 5.24 2.47 6.48
N PRO A 104 5.53 3.37 5.53
CA PRO A 104 4.98 4.73 5.50
C PRO A 104 3.44 4.78 5.43
N TRP A 105 2.81 3.83 4.76
CA TRP A 105 1.34 3.82 4.61
C TRP A 105 0.60 3.27 5.82
N THR A 106 1.30 2.83 6.88
CA THR A 106 0.66 2.13 7.99
C THR A 106 -0.36 3.02 8.73
N PRO A 107 -1.58 2.51 9.01
CA PRO A 107 -2.56 3.21 9.83
C PRO A 107 -2.42 2.94 11.33
N PHE A 108 -1.49 2.06 11.73
CA PHE A 108 -1.45 1.53 13.09
C PHE A 108 -0.09 1.70 13.75
N CYS A 109 -0.11 1.92 15.07
CA CYS A 109 1.10 1.83 15.90
C CYS A 109 1.53 0.36 16.04
N GLN A 110 2.73 0.13 16.59
CA GLN A 110 3.31 -1.21 16.76
C GLN A 110 2.38 -2.18 17.51
N ALA A 111 1.65 -1.71 18.52
CA ALA A 111 0.72 -2.54 19.28
C ALA A 111 -0.51 -3.03 18.47
N HIS A 112 -0.82 -2.35 17.36
CA HIS A 112 -2.05 -2.55 16.60
C HIS A 112 -1.81 -2.92 15.13
N ALA A 113 -0.55 -3.04 14.71
CA ALA A 113 -0.16 -3.51 13.39
C ALA A 113 -0.17 -5.05 13.39
N GLY A 114 -1.36 -5.63 13.31
CA GLY A 114 -1.61 -7.07 13.25
C GLY A 114 -2.72 -7.35 12.28
#